data_AF-A0A238BTA6-F1
#
_entry.id   AF-A0A238BTA6-F1
#
_cell.length_a   1.000
_cell.length_b   1.000
_cell.length_c   1.000
_cell.angle_alpha   90.00
_cell.angle_beta   90.00
_cell.angle_gamma   90.00
#
_symmetry.space_group_name_H-M   'P 1'
#
loop_
_entity.id
_entity.type
_entity.pdbx_description
1 polymer ?
#
loop_
_entity_poly.entity_id
_entity_poly.type
_entity_poly.pdbx_seq_one_letter_code
_entity_poly.pdbx_strand_id
1 'polypeptide(L)'
;MYGVVVTPPLNEAEIMYAIYVDEKFPLLFIKRTPVTNRAKLTKIERKNLDKAEKIRSLTFGDWIEFEESDILEGCIEKYAKIYPLNPCRSNGDHLQIESTCVFSPLAHGWENECYCELFGKVRVDPELRNCFLADVAYRCWISVEVTRISSLNVELGEYIDVSEEQNLVNEAPWNREDPRFLTIISSDSGESDLDLMEAIPQVSYPYEIYDMQGVLVSERNVYSSDYPDVKIALAYVKRERHTPFGSCIYFNAFYSIPLRLYVLEVHAKWEPDLPMGYLWSKDKDLGLIHDADGLLLPILLSKNPYAPVCVYVADTGPSRLSRFTVKDLSGMTATKANAVINNYAELSDDGLILGDGSVLASHYLCLKIRFDSSSPKGWDKLVPGTWIKFTARNPAGMPDFKINTWNSSNNPHLMQIRAVPTCSGYAARGYFDQELSAVKSTIFGFIEIPREKRSLMIPKDKGITILWVREDKRNEKARFVLHSIDAPQIVDVEKDMEKKSSQSLMNNVKQCCAAEKFIVPCKGIECEGKQLLQRCLNNRAIVNSLMQVSADELVTSIVKLLTTEKSEG
;
A
#
# COMPACT_ATOMS: atom_id res chain seq x y z
N MET A 1 13.39 -26.24 -25.95
CA MET A 1 13.91 -25.43 -24.82
C MET A 1 13.35 -24.03 -24.96
N TYR A 2 13.07 -23.35 -23.84
CA TYR A 2 12.58 -21.97 -23.82
C TYR A 2 13.63 -21.05 -23.22
N GLY A 3 13.79 -19.86 -23.77
CA GLY A 3 14.70 -18.86 -23.20
C GLY A 3 14.16 -17.45 -23.34
N VAL A 4 14.57 -16.58 -22.43
CA VAL A 4 14.23 -15.16 -22.41
C VAL A 4 15.46 -14.31 -22.73
N VAL A 5 15.27 -13.30 -23.56
CA VAL A 5 16.31 -12.32 -23.89
C VAL A 5 16.55 -11.43 -22.68
N VAL A 6 17.74 -11.52 -22.07
CA VAL A 6 18.10 -10.80 -20.83
C VAL A 6 19.09 -9.65 -21.04
N THR A 7 19.32 -9.24 -22.29
CA THR A 7 20.05 -8.01 -22.59
C THR A 7 19.37 -7.19 -23.69
N PRO A 8 19.58 -5.86 -23.73
CA PRO A 8 19.45 -5.11 -24.97
C PRO A 8 20.44 -5.62 -26.03
N PRO A 9 20.30 -5.21 -27.30
CA PRO A 9 21.30 -5.52 -28.33
C PRO A 9 22.70 -5.10 -27.86
N LEU A 10 23.58 -6.06 -27.65
CA LEU A 10 24.94 -5.80 -27.20
C LEU A 10 25.75 -5.19 -28.35
N ASN A 11 26.54 -4.16 -28.04
CA ASN A 11 27.45 -3.52 -29.00
C ASN A 11 28.80 -4.26 -29.13
N GLU A 12 28.77 -5.58 -28.97
CA GLU A 12 29.94 -6.44 -29.08
C GLU A 12 30.13 -6.95 -30.51
N ALA A 13 31.35 -7.37 -30.85
CA ALA A 13 31.73 -7.67 -32.23
C ALA A 13 30.96 -8.87 -32.83
N GLU A 14 30.67 -9.90 -32.02
CA GLU A 14 30.07 -11.16 -32.49
C GLU A 14 28.74 -11.50 -31.79
N ILE A 15 28.53 -11.09 -30.55
CA ILE A 15 27.34 -11.39 -29.74
C ILE A 15 26.32 -10.26 -29.87
N MET A 16 25.07 -10.62 -30.11
CA MET A 16 23.96 -9.68 -30.23
C MET A 16 23.05 -9.68 -29.01
N TYR A 17 22.75 -10.85 -28.44
CA TYR A 17 21.84 -11.00 -27.29
C TYR A 17 22.34 -12.10 -26.36
N ALA A 18 22.15 -11.90 -25.05
CA ALA A 18 22.23 -12.98 -24.07
C ALA A 18 20.84 -13.54 -23.76
N ILE A 19 20.75 -14.85 -23.68
CA ILE A 19 19.54 -15.63 -23.47
C ILE A 19 19.68 -16.40 -22.17
N TYR A 20 18.73 -16.21 -21.26
CA TYR A 20 18.59 -17.01 -20.05
C TYR A 20 17.57 -18.12 -20.30
N VAL A 21 17.87 -19.33 -19.84
CA VAL A 21 17.03 -20.53 -20.02
C VAL A 21 16.56 -21.02 -18.65
N ASP A 22 17.51 -21.39 -17.81
CA ASP A 22 17.31 -21.93 -16.45
C ASP A 22 18.66 -21.81 -15.71
N GLU A 23 18.65 -21.88 -14.38
CA GLU A 23 19.80 -21.81 -13.47
C GLU A 23 20.85 -22.89 -13.80
N LYS A 24 20.41 -24.04 -14.35
CA LYS A 24 21.28 -25.16 -14.71
C LYS A 24 22.09 -24.93 -15.98
N PHE A 25 21.71 -23.96 -16.81
CA PHE A 25 22.37 -23.67 -18.08
C PHE A 25 23.18 -22.38 -17.99
N PRO A 26 24.40 -22.33 -18.58
CA PRO A 26 25.08 -21.06 -18.76
C PRO A 26 24.25 -20.14 -19.66
N LEU A 27 24.48 -18.82 -19.56
CA LEU A 27 23.89 -17.87 -20.51
C LEU A 27 24.27 -18.27 -21.94
N LEU A 28 23.26 -18.38 -22.78
CA LEU A 28 23.41 -18.68 -24.20
C LEU A 28 23.41 -17.38 -25.00
N PHE A 29 23.97 -17.41 -26.20
CA PHE A 29 24.13 -16.21 -27.01
C PHE A 29 23.52 -16.36 -28.39
N ILE A 30 23.02 -15.26 -28.94
CA ILE A 30 22.68 -15.17 -30.35
C ILE A 30 23.73 -14.31 -31.03
N LYS A 31 24.41 -14.88 -32.03
CA LYS A 31 25.43 -14.17 -32.80
C LYS A 31 24.78 -13.19 -33.77
N ARG A 32 25.52 -12.13 -34.09
CA ARG A 32 25.15 -11.20 -35.17
C ARG A 32 25.16 -11.95 -36.50
N THR A 33 24.08 -11.80 -37.27
CA THR A 33 24.05 -12.31 -38.64
C THR A 33 25.14 -11.62 -39.47
N PRO A 34 25.93 -12.35 -40.27
CA PRO A 34 26.96 -11.75 -41.11
C PRO A 34 26.38 -10.67 -42.03
N VAL A 35 27.09 -9.54 -42.18
CA VAL A 35 26.65 -8.43 -43.02
C VAL A 35 26.53 -8.92 -44.47
N THR A 36 25.29 -9.14 -44.91
CA THR A 36 25.01 -9.59 -46.28
C THR A 36 25.10 -8.38 -47.21
N ASN A 37 25.90 -8.47 -48.28
CA ASN A 37 26.05 -7.35 -49.23
C ASN A 37 24.75 -7.15 -50.02
N ARG A 38 23.88 -6.28 -49.49
CA ARG A 38 22.54 -5.99 -50.04
C ARG A 38 22.59 -5.52 -51.50
N ALA A 39 23.70 -4.92 -51.95
CA ALA A 39 23.86 -4.43 -53.32
C ALA A 39 23.83 -5.56 -54.36
N LYS A 40 24.25 -6.79 -54.00
CA LYS A 40 24.28 -7.95 -54.90
C LYS A 40 22.96 -8.73 -54.99
N LEU A 41 21.98 -8.42 -54.15
CA LEU A 41 20.68 -9.11 -54.10
C LEU A 41 19.68 -8.45 -55.05
N THR A 42 18.82 -9.26 -55.67
CA THR A 42 17.66 -8.82 -56.45
C THR A 42 16.57 -8.21 -55.56
N LYS A 43 15.60 -7.50 -56.14
CA LYS A 43 14.52 -6.82 -55.40
C LYS A 43 13.65 -7.80 -54.58
N ILE A 44 13.41 -9.00 -55.10
CA ILE A 44 12.64 -10.05 -54.41
C ILE A 44 13.45 -10.63 -53.26
N GLU A 45 14.74 -10.92 -53.48
CA GLU A 45 15.65 -11.43 -52.44
C GLU A 45 15.82 -10.43 -51.29
N ARG A 46 15.96 -9.12 -51.58
CA ARG A 46 16.00 -8.08 -50.53
C ARG A 46 14.72 -8.06 -49.70
N LYS A 47 13.55 -8.10 -50.33
CA LYS A 47 12.26 -8.08 -49.61
C LYS A 47 12.09 -9.33 -48.74
N ASN A 48 12.54 -10.50 -49.21
CA ASN A 48 12.51 -11.74 -48.43
C ASN A 48 13.51 -11.70 -47.27
N LEU A 49 14.70 -11.12 -47.49
CA LEU A 49 15.71 -10.91 -46.44
C LEU A 49 15.18 -9.96 -45.35
N ASP A 50 14.63 -8.81 -45.72
CA ASP A 50 14.07 -7.85 -44.76
C ASP A 50 12.90 -8.45 -43.97
N LYS A 51 12.05 -9.27 -44.62
CA LYS A 51 10.97 -9.99 -43.96
C LYS A 51 11.52 -11.03 -42.97
N ALA A 52 12.57 -11.76 -43.34
CA ALA A 52 13.21 -12.74 -42.48
C ALA A 52 13.95 -12.09 -41.30
N GLU A 53 14.68 -10.99 -41.52
CA GLU A 53 15.34 -10.20 -40.48
C GLU A 53 14.31 -9.64 -39.48
N LYS A 54 13.18 -9.13 -39.95
CA LYS A 54 12.12 -8.59 -39.10
C LYS A 54 11.38 -9.67 -38.29
N ILE A 55 11.27 -10.88 -38.81
CA ILE A 55 10.69 -12.02 -38.08
C ILE A 55 11.66 -12.51 -36.99
N ARG A 56 12.96 -12.43 -37.26
CA ARG A 56 14.03 -12.85 -36.32
C ARG A 56 14.51 -11.74 -35.39
N SER A 57 14.04 -10.50 -35.53
CA SER A 57 14.47 -9.42 -34.65
C SER A 57 13.96 -9.65 -33.23
N LEU A 58 14.89 -9.65 -32.28
CA LEU A 58 14.60 -9.81 -30.86
C LEU A 58 14.78 -8.49 -30.11
N THR A 59 14.05 -8.36 -29.02
CA THR A 59 14.11 -7.27 -28.06
C THR A 59 14.26 -7.81 -26.64
N PHE A 60 14.76 -6.97 -25.75
CA PHE A 60 14.92 -7.30 -24.33
C PHE A 60 13.58 -7.73 -23.71
N GLY A 61 13.51 -8.93 -23.11
CA GLY A 61 12.28 -9.53 -22.60
C GLY A 61 11.51 -10.44 -23.58
N ASP A 62 11.96 -10.58 -24.83
CA ASP A 62 11.36 -11.54 -25.77
C ASP A 62 11.63 -12.98 -25.34
N TRP A 63 10.65 -13.85 -25.59
CA TRP A 63 10.77 -15.29 -25.38
C TRP A 63 10.99 -16.04 -26.70
N ILE A 64 11.86 -17.04 -26.67
CA ILE A 64 12.22 -17.88 -27.81
C ILE A 64 12.15 -19.37 -27.46
N GLU A 65 11.88 -20.18 -28.47
CA GLU A 65 11.92 -21.64 -28.46
C GLU A 65 12.99 -22.15 -29.43
N PHE A 66 13.75 -23.16 -29.02
CA PHE A 66 14.83 -23.78 -29.81
C PHE A 66 15.10 -25.23 -29.37
N GLU A 67 15.76 -26.02 -30.21
CA GLU A 67 16.17 -27.39 -29.88
C GLU A 67 17.58 -27.41 -29.28
N GLU A 68 17.90 -28.41 -28.46
CA GLU A 68 19.24 -28.55 -27.87
C GLU A 68 20.32 -28.73 -28.96
N SER A 69 19.97 -29.38 -30.08
CA SER A 69 20.83 -29.52 -31.26
C SER A 69 21.12 -28.21 -31.99
N ASP A 70 20.38 -27.14 -31.71
CA ASP A 70 20.63 -25.81 -32.29
C ASP A 70 21.67 -25.00 -31.49
N ILE A 71 22.19 -25.56 -30.40
CA ILE A 71 23.22 -24.94 -29.56
C ILE A 71 24.60 -25.40 -30.02
N LEU A 72 25.41 -24.48 -30.54
CA LEU A 72 26.80 -24.73 -30.94
C LEU A 72 27.72 -23.76 -30.21
N GLU A 73 28.63 -24.30 -29.39
CA GLU A 73 29.61 -23.52 -28.60
C GLU A 73 28.95 -22.41 -27.75
N GLY A 74 27.79 -22.70 -27.15
CA GLY A 74 27.03 -21.75 -26.32
C GLY A 74 26.23 -20.71 -27.12
N CYS A 75 26.16 -20.84 -28.45
CA CYS A 75 25.39 -19.97 -29.32
C CYS A 75 24.20 -20.69 -29.95
N ILE A 76 23.05 -20.03 -29.98
CA ILE A 76 21.81 -20.54 -30.57
C ILE A 76 21.78 -20.16 -32.05
N GLU A 77 21.83 -21.14 -32.95
CA GLU A 77 21.80 -20.90 -34.40
C GLU A 77 20.38 -20.75 -34.96
N LYS A 78 19.43 -21.52 -34.44
CA LYS A 78 18.03 -21.51 -34.87
C LYS A 78 17.13 -21.38 -33.66
N TYR A 79 16.09 -20.56 -33.83
CA TYR A 79 15.07 -20.32 -32.82
C TYR A 79 13.79 -19.81 -33.48
N ALA A 80 12.69 -19.94 -32.75
CA ALA A 80 11.42 -19.31 -33.06
C ALA A 80 11.02 -18.37 -31.93
N LYS A 81 10.58 -17.16 -32.26
CA LYS A 81 10.01 -16.23 -31.27
C LYS A 81 8.62 -16.72 -30.87
N ILE A 82 8.34 -16.77 -29.58
CA ILE A 82 7.07 -17.23 -29.02
C ILE A 82 6.36 -16.12 -28.23
N TYR A 83 5.15 -16.42 -27.77
CA TYR A 83 4.42 -15.51 -26.88
C TYR A 83 5.14 -15.45 -25.51
N PRO A 84 5.22 -14.27 -24.85
CA PRO A 84 5.89 -14.17 -23.56
C PRO A 84 5.28 -15.10 -22.52
N LEU A 85 6.11 -15.89 -21.84
CA LEU A 85 5.67 -16.78 -20.76
C LEU A 85 5.41 -16.00 -19.47
N ASN A 86 6.20 -14.95 -19.23
CA ASN A 86 6.03 -14.05 -18.09
C ASN A 86 5.96 -12.59 -18.56
N PRO A 87 5.12 -11.75 -17.92
CA PRO A 87 5.14 -10.31 -18.13
C PRO A 87 6.52 -9.71 -17.84
N CYS A 88 6.94 -8.75 -18.66
CA CYS A 88 8.19 -8.04 -18.45
C CYS A 88 8.02 -6.53 -18.66
N ARG A 89 8.79 -5.74 -17.91
CA ARG A 89 8.87 -4.27 -18.03
C ARG A 89 10.33 -3.82 -17.96
N SER A 90 10.64 -2.64 -18.48
CA SER A 90 11.97 -2.03 -18.34
C SER A 90 11.84 -0.76 -17.49
N ASN A 91 12.68 -0.63 -16.47
CA ASN A 91 12.72 0.55 -15.59
C ASN A 91 13.90 1.48 -15.94
N GLY A 92 14.19 1.66 -17.24
CA GLY A 92 15.34 2.43 -17.71
C GLY A 92 16.65 1.65 -17.62
N ASP A 93 17.10 1.34 -16.40
CA ASP A 93 18.42 0.74 -16.14
C ASP A 93 18.38 -0.80 -16.07
N HIS A 94 17.22 -1.39 -15.74
CA HIS A 94 17.07 -2.84 -15.57
C HIS A 94 15.80 -3.39 -16.23
N LEU A 95 15.86 -4.65 -16.70
CA LEU A 95 14.65 -5.41 -17.04
C LEU A 95 14.07 -6.00 -15.76
N GLN A 96 12.76 -5.93 -15.64
CA GLN A 96 12.03 -6.60 -14.60
C GLN A 96 11.09 -7.63 -15.22
N ILE A 97 11.18 -8.86 -14.74
CA ILE A 97 10.29 -9.96 -15.15
C ILE A 97 9.42 -10.32 -13.95
N GLU A 98 8.12 -10.43 -14.18
CA GLU A 98 7.19 -10.88 -13.16
C GLU A 98 7.35 -12.38 -12.93
N SER A 99 7.55 -12.80 -11.69
CA SER A 99 7.58 -14.21 -11.34
C SER A 99 7.15 -14.46 -9.90
N THR A 100 6.97 -15.73 -9.56
CA THR A 100 6.54 -16.17 -8.23
C THR A 100 7.76 -16.46 -7.36
N CYS A 101 7.82 -15.84 -6.19
CA CYS A 101 8.91 -15.95 -5.23
C CYS A 101 8.44 -16.57 -3.91
N VAL A 102 9.24 -17.44 -3.30
CA VAL A 102 9.02 -18.04 -1.99
C VAL A 102 10.18 -17.67 -1.07
N PHE A 103 9.87 -17.26 0.15
CA PHE A 103 10.88 -16.82 1.13
C PHE A 103 11.18 -17.92 2.14
N SER A 104 12.47 -18.11 2.46
CA SER A 104 12.90 -19.18 3.35
C SER A 104 12.69 -18.84 4.83
N PRO A 105 12.17 -19.79 5.65
CA PRO A 105 12.02 -19.64 7.10
C PRO A 105 13.36 -19.76 7.85
N LEU A 106 14.38 -20.35 7.22
CA LEU A 106 15.62 -20.75 7.88
C LEU A 106 16.84 -20.02 7.28
N ALA A 107 17.79 -19.67 8.15
CA ALA A 107 19.08 -19.07 7.78
C ALA A 107 20.07 -20.06 7.13
N HIS A 108 19.59 -21.04 6.36
CA HIS A 108 20.40 -22.11 5.78
C HIS A 108 20.97 -21.69 4.41
N GLY A 109 21.68 -20.56 4.37
CA GLY A 109 22.28 -20.04 3.13
C GLY A 109 21.31 -19.31 2.18
N TRP A 110 20.13 -18.92 2.67
CA TRP A 110 19.12 -18.10 1.97
C TRP A 110 18.79 -16.80 2.74
N GLU A 111 19.71 -16.29 3.55
CA GLU A 111 19.44 -15.20 4.49
C GLU A 111 19.05 -13.87 3.82
N ASN A 112 19.42 -13.66 2.57
CA ASN A 112 19.04 -12.47 1.79
C ASN A 112 18.67 -12.91 0.38
N GLU A 113 18.00 -14.06 0.28
CA GLU A 113 17.61 -14.65 -1.00
C GLU A 113 16.18 -15.21 -0.89
N CYS A 114 15.43 -15.16 -1.98
CA CYS A 114 14.18 -15.89 -2.15
C CYS A 114 14.29 -16.84 -3.36
N TYR A 115 13.51 -17.91 -3.32
CA TYR A 115 13.44 -18.87 -4.41
C TYR A 115 12.40 -18.41 -5.43
N CYS A 116 12.78 -18.37 -6.70
CA CYS A 116 11.92 -18.06 -7.82
C CYS A 116 11.92 -19.25 -8.78
N GLU A 117 10.75 -19.60 -9.31
CA GLU A 117 10.61 -20.68 -10.29
C GLU A 117 11.52 -20.46 -11.52
N LEU A 118 11.54 -19.22 -12.02
CA LEU A 118 12.28 -18.89 -13.24
C LEU A 118 13.79 -18.74 -12.99
N PHE A 119 14.18 -18.07 -11.91
CA PHE A 119 15.57 -17.65 -11.70
C PHE A 119 16.32 -18.46 -10.63
N GLY A 120 15.65 -19.37 -9.94
CA GLY A 120 16.21 -20.06 -8.79
C GLY A 120 16.48 -19.08 -7.65
N LYS A 121 17.76 -18.79 -7.38
CA LYS A 121 18.18 -17.85 -6.33
C LYS A 121 18.04 -16.40 -6.75
N VAL A 122 17.22 -15.64 -6.04
CA VAL A 122 17.02 -14.19 -6.23
C VAL A 122 17.47 -13.46 -4.99
N ARG A 123 18.33 -12.45 -5.11
CA ARG A 123 18.78 -11.65 -3.96
C ARG A 123 17.67 -10.73 -3.47
N VAL A 124 17.60 -10.52 -2.17
CA VAL A 124 16.60 -9.70 -1.50
C VAL A 124 17.31 -8.77 -0.54
N ASP A 125 16.91 -7.50 -0.53
CA ASP A 125 17.38 -6.56 0.48
C ASP A 125 17.03 -7.09 1.90
N PRO A 126 17.99 -7.13 2.84
CA PRO A 126 17.76 -7.63 4.19
C PRO A 126 16.58 -6.95 4.93
N GLU A 127 16.34 -5.67 4.66
CA GLU A 127 15.24 -4.91 5.26
C GLU A 127 13.89 -5.35 4.67
N LEU A 128 13.83 -5.57 3.35
CA LEU A 128 12.64 -6.02 2.64
C LEU A 128 12.28 -7.47 2.96
N ARG A 129 13.27 -8.36 3.13
CA ARG A 129 13.04 -9.79 3.45
C ARG A 129 12.08 -9.96 4.62
N ASN A 130 12.29 -9.16 5.67
CA ASN A 130 11.54 -9.26 6.91
C ASN A 130 10.07 -8.82 6.79
N CYS A 131 9.68 -8.21 5.67
CA CYS A 131 8.30 -7.87 5.37
C CYS A 131 7.50 -9.11 4.93
N PHE A 132 8.14 -10.14 4.39
CA PHE A 132 7.50 -11.35 3.88
C PHE A 132 7.36 -12.42 4.96
N LEU A 133 6.27 -13.17 4.91
CA LEU A 133 6.09 -14.41 5.65
C LEU A 133 6.80 -15.54 4.88
N ALA A 134 7.50 -16.41 5.61
CA ALA A 134 8.17 -17.55 5.00
C ALA A 134 7.17 -18.60 4.51
N ASP A 135 7.61 -19.42 3.53
CA ASP A 135 6.82 -20.51 2.93
C ASP A 135 5.45 -20.07 2.41
N VAL A 136 5.40 -18.84 1.90
CA VAL A 136 4.28 -18.30 1.12
C VAL A 136 4.83 -17.90 -0.25
N ALA A 137 4.08 -18.22 -1.30
CA ALA A 137 4.37 -17.80 -2.65
C ALA A 137 3.82 -16.39 -2.91
N TYR A 138 4.64 -15.53 -3.50
CA TYR A 138 4.33 -14.13 -3.79
C TYR A 138 4.61 -13.81 -5.26
N ARG A 139 3.75 -13.04 -5.90
CA ARG A 139 4.07 -12.42 -7.18
C ARG A 139 4.94 -11.21 -6.95
N CYS A 140 6.08 -11.15 -7.65
CA CYS A 140 7.08 -10.11 -7.49
C CYS A 140 7.67 -9.71 -8.84
N TRP A 141 8.11 -8.46 -8.94
CA TRP A 141 8.99 -8.01 -10.01
C TRP A 141 10.43 -8.37 -9.67
N ILE A 142 11.10 -9.06 -10.59
CA ILE A 142 12.49 -9.49 -10.43
C ILE A 142 13.36 -8.70 -11.39
N SER A 143 14.29 -7.93 -10.86
CA SER A 143 15.26 -7.16 -11.61
C SER A 143 16.39 -8.05 -12.11
N VAL A 144 16.71 -7.93 -13.40
CA VAL A 144 17.71 -8.73 -14.10
C VAL A 144 18.75 -7.81 -14.73
N GLU A 145 20.02 -8.08 -14.45
CA GLU A 145 21.16 -7.34 -14.99
C GLU A 145 22.29 -8.29 -15.42
N VAL A 146 22.87 -8.05 -16.60
CA VAL A 146 24.06 -8.79 -17.06
C VAL A 146 25.29 -7.92 -16.84
N THR A 147 26.09 -8.24 -15.82
CA THR A 147 27.20 -7.38 -15.35
C THR A 147 28.54 -7.72 -16.01
N ARG A 148 28.72 -8.97 -16.43
CA ARG A 148 29.84 -9.49 -17.23
C ARG A 148 29.22 -10.48 -18.20
N ILE A 149 29.76 -10.62 -19.41
CA ILE A 149 29.16 -11.39 -20.53
C ILE A 149 28.69 -12.81 -20.14
N SER A 150 29.14 -13.36 -19.01
CA SER A 150 28.74 -14.67 -18.47
C SER A 150 27.98 -14.68 -17.13
N SER A 151 27.66 -13.53 -16.51
CA SER A 151 27.03 -13.49 -15.17
C SER A 151 25.76 -12.66 -15.13
N LEU A 152 24.67 -13.32 -14.74
CA LEU A 152 23.37 -12.72 -14.46
C LEU A 152 23.28 -12.32 -12.99
N ASN A 153 22.97 -11.05 -12.70
CA ASN A 153 22.56 -10.59 -11.39
C ASN A 153 21.03 -10.53 -11.35
N VAL A 154 20.44 -11.15 -10.33
CA VAL A 154 19.00 -11.26 -10.17
C VAL A 154 18.62 -10.83 -8.76
N GLU A 155 17.81 -9.79 -8.66
CA GLU A 155 17.44 -9.16 -7.40
C GLU A 155 15.93 -8.89 -7.34
N LEU A 156 15.36 -8.96 -6.14
CA LEU A 156 13.96 -8.63 -5.90
C LEU A 156 13.77 -7.13 -6.12
N GLY A 157 12.95 -6.78 -7.10
CA GLY A 157 12.61 -5.40 -7.39
C GLY A 157 11.47 -4.90 -6.50
N GLU A 158 10.30 -5.53 -6.62
CA GLU A 158 9.08 -5.01 -6.00
C GLU A 158 8.08 -6.14 -5.72
N TYR A 159 7.39 -6.04 -4.57
CA TYR A 159 6.26 -6.91 -4.23
C TYR A 159 5.02 -6.52 -5.05
N ILE A 160 4.32 -7.50 -5.60
CA ILE A 160 3.04 -7.28 -6.28
C ILE A 160 1.92 -7.78 -5.37
N ASP A 161 1.83 -9.09 -5.18
CA ASP A 161 0.74 -9.73 -4.44
C ASP A 161 1.14 -11.07 -3.83
N VAL A 162 0.26 -11.65 -3.02
CA VAL A 162 0.33 -13.07 -2.68
C VAL A 162 -0.12 -13.90 -3.89
N SER A 163 0.64 -14.95 -4.23
CA SER A 163 0.34 -15.78 -5.39
C SER A 163 -0.94 -16.61 -5.16
N GLU A 164 -1.81 -16.69 -6.15
CA GLU A 164 -2.91 -17.66 -6.15
C GLU A 164 -2.37 -19.10 -6.21
N GLU A 165 -1.21 -19.28 -6.84
CA GLU A 165 -0.50 -20.56 -6.97
C GLU A 165 0.51 -20.72 -5.84
N GLN A 166 0.13 -21.46 -4.79
CA GLN A 166 0.99 -21.77 -3.64
C GLN A 166 1.81 -23.06 -3.83
N ASN A 167 1.64 -23.78 -4.94
CA ASN A 167 2.33 -25.06 -5.21
C ASN A 167 3.85 -24.94 -5.24
N LEU A 168 4.36 -23.78 -5.68
CA LEU A 168 5.80 -23.50 -5.74
C LEU A 168 6.48 -23.60 -4.36
N VAL A 169 5.73 -23.42 -3.27
CA VAL A 169 6.25 -23.59 -1.91
C VAL A 169 6.78 -25.01 -1.69
N ASN A 170 6.17 -26.02 -2.31
CA ASN A 170 6.61 -27.42 -2.19
C ASN A 170 7.92 -27.68 -2.96
N GLU A 171 8.15 -26.92 -4.03
CA GLU A 171 9.33 -27.06 -4.89
C GLU A 171 10.57 -26.33 -4.34
N ALA A 172 10.33 -25.40 -3.40
CA ALA A 172 11.35 -24.60 -2.75
C ALA A 172 12.46 -25.50 -2.16
N PRO A 173 13.75 -25.17 -2.37
CA PRO A 173 14.86 -26.07 -2.03
C PRO A 173 14.91 -26.54 -0.57
N TRP A 174 14.45 -25.72 0.37
CA TRP A 174 14.41 -26.04 1.80
C TRP A 174 13.18 -26.87 2.23
N ASN A 175 12.18 -27.02 1.37
CA ASN A 175 10.95 -27.76 1.65
C ASN A 175 10.95 -29.20 1.10
N ARG A 176 11.90 -29.55 0.23
CA ARG A 176 11.96 -30.85 -0.47
C ARG A 176 12.07 -32.09 0.44
N GLU A 177 12.64 -31.91 1.63
CA GLU A 177 12.81 -32.98 2.62
C GLU A 177 11.82 -32.85 3.80
N ASP A 178 10.99 -31.80 3.82
CA ASP A 178 10.07 -31.55 4.90
C ASP A 178 8.73 -32.28 4.63
N PRO A 179 8.30 -33.19 5.53
CA PRO A 179 7.09 -33.99 5.33
C PRO A 179 5.80 -33.16 5.26
N ARG A 180 5.82 -31.87 5.65
CA ARG A 180 4.69 -30.94 5.46
C ARG A 180 4.44 -30.58 3.99
N PHE A 181 5.43 -30.75 3.11
CA PHE A 181 5.41 -30.29 1.72
C PHE A 181 5.58 -31.45 0.71
N LEU A 182 5.59 -32.71 1.18
CA LEU A 182 5.69 -33.88 0.32
C LEU A 182 4.37 -34.12 -0.43
N THR A 183 4.36 -33.83 -1.73
CA THR A 183 3.29 -34.25 -2.63
C THR A 183 3.42 -35.75 -2.89
N ILE A 184 2.64 -36.60 -2.21
CA ILE A 184 2.50 -38.00 -2.64
C ILE A 184 1.66 -37.98 -3.91
N ILE A 185 2.33 -38.11 -5.06
CA ILE A 185 1.67 -38.42 -6.32
C ILE A 185 1.04 -39.80 -6.11
N SER A 186 -0.27 -39.84 -5.92
CA SER A 186 -1.03 -41.08 -5.97
C SER A 186 -0.97 -41.58 -7.42
N SER A 187 0.07 -42.33 -7.75
CA SER A 187 0.12 -43.10 -8.98
C SER A 187 -1.02 -44.11 -8.93
N ASP A 188 -1.91 -44.04 -9.91
CA ASP A 188 -2.98 -45.00 -10.16
C ASP A 188 -2.45 -46.44 -10.09
N SER A 189 -2.70 -47.14 -8.99
CA SER A 189 -2.66 -48.60 -8.95
C SER A 189 -3.56 -49.09 -7.82
N GLY A 190 -4.46 -50.00 -8.19
CA GLY A 190 -5.57 -50.43 -7.36
C GLY A 190 -5.16 -51.24 -6.14
N GLU A 191 -6.07 -51.17 -5.16
CA GLU A 191 -6.31 -52.07 -4.02
C GLU A 191 -5.13 -52.56 -3.17
N SER A 192 -5.33 -52.44 -1.84
CA SER A 192 -4.49 -52.91 -0.72
C SER A 192 -3.17 -52.15 -0.55
N ASP A 193 -2.80 -51.55 0.58
CA ASP A 193 -3.27 -51.65 1.95
C ASP A 193 -3.31 -50.26 2.59
N LEU A 194 -4.46 -49.94 3.17
CA LEU A 194 -4.63 -48.87 4.14
C LEU A 194 -3.89 -49.30 5.41
N ASP A 195 -2.74 -48.67 5.69
CA ASP A 195 -2.25 -48.38 7.04
C ASP A 195 -0.78 -47.95 6.94
N LEU A 196 -0.53 -46.64 6.86
CA LEU A 196 0.66 -45.92 7.38
C LEU A 196 0.72 -44.49 6.83
N MET A 197 -0.32 -43.71 7.09
CA MET A 197 -0.20 -42.30 7.42
C MET A 197 -1.38 -42.03 8.34
N GLU A 198 -1.12 -41.88 9.64
CA GLU A 198 -2.10 -41.35 10.58
C GLU A 198 -2.75 -40.14 9.92
N ALA A 199 -4.05 -40.26 9.68
CA ALA A 199 -4.87 -39.21 9.12
C ALA A 199 -4.50 -37.91 9.83
N ILE A 200 -3.85 -36.98 9.11
CA ILE A 200 -3.87 -35.58 9.51
C ILE A 200 -5.35 -35.30 9.73
N PRO A 201 -5.81 -34.96 10.94
CA PRO A 201 -7.22 -34.75 11.16
C PRO A 201 -7.62 -33.66 10.18
N GLN A 202 -8.41 -34.03 9.16
CA GLN A 202 -9.01 -33.09 8.24
C GLN A 202 -9.99 -32.28 9.09
N VAL A 203 -9.47 -31.27 9.77
CA VAL A 203 -10.32 -30.24 10.32
C VAL A 203 -10.89 -29.53 9.10
N SER A 204 -12.21 -29.63 8.93
CA SER A 204 -12.95 -29.17 7.76
C SER A 204 -13.01 -27.65 7.73
N TYR A 205 -11.87 -26.99 7.54
CA TYR A 205 -11.81 -25.55 7.34
C TYR A 205 -11.95 -25.24 5.84
N PRO A 206 -12.78 -24.25 5.48
CA PRO A 206 -12.95 -23.86 4.08
C PRO A 206 -11.64 -23.31 3.53
N TYR A 207 -11.30 -23.65 2.27
CA TYR A 207 -10.07 -23.16 1.64
C TYR A 207 -10.00 -21.62 1.61
N GLU A 208 -11.13 -20.95 1.55
CA GLU A 208 -11.23 -19.49 1.63
C GLU A 208 -12.31 -19.08 2.65
N ILE A 209 -12.02 -18.02 3.40
CA ILE A 209 -12.94 -17.36 4.32
C ILE A 209 -13.11 -15.91 3.92
N TYR A 210 -14.32 -15.40 4.05
CA TYR A 210 -14.69 -14.07 3.58
C TYR A 210 -15.39 -13.30 4.69
N ASP A 211 -15.12 -11.99 4.76
CA ASP A 211 -15.75 -11.04 5.68
C ASP A 211 -15.66 -11.44 7.17
N MET A 212 -14.51 -12.01 7.56
CA MET A 212 -14.31 -12.48 8.93
C MET A 212 -13.83 -11.35 9.82
N GLN A 213 -14.32 -11.30 11.05
CA GLN A 213 -13.83 -10.37 12.05
C GLN A 213 -12.69 -11.01 12.85
N GLY A 214 -11.63 -10.25 13.09
CA GLY A 214 -10.53 -10.68 13.95
C GLY A 214 -9.90 -9.55 14.72
N VAL A 215 -9.01 -9.85 15.66
CA VAL A 215 -8.26 -8.91 16.49
C VAL A 215 -6.79 -9.16 16.24
N LEU A 216 -6.06 -8.12 15.87
CA LEU A 216 -4.62 -8.18 15.70
C LEU A 216 -3.95 -8.42 17.07
N VAL A 217 -3.41 -9.61 17.29
CA VAL A 217 -2.76 -10.00 18.55
C VAL A 217 -1.24 -9.83 18.52
N SER A 218 -0.66 -9.70 17.33
CA SER A 218 0.75 -9.37 17.10
C SER A 218 0.93 -8.66 15.75
N GLU A 219 2.15 -8.32 15.34
CA GLU A 219 2.39 -7.63 14.06
C GLU A 219 1.87 -8.39 12.83
N ARG A 220 1.72 -9.71 12.93
CA ARG A 220 1.26 -10.58 11.85
C ARG A 220 0.01 -11.36 12.20
N ASN A 221 -0.25 -11.64 13.48
CA ASN A 221 -1.28 -12.61 13.85
C ASN A 221 -2.62 -11.95 14.12
N VAL A 222 -3.67 -12.58 13.60
CA VAL A 222 -5.05 -12.17 13.78
C VAL A 222 -5.78 -13.29 14.53
N TYR A 223 -6.43 -12.95 15.63
CA TYR A 223 -7.34 -13.83 16.35
C TYR A 223 -8.76 -13.62 15.85
N SER A 224 -9.45 -14.64 15.36
CA SER A 224 -10.88 -14.57 15.05
C SER A 224 -11.68 -15.41 16.04
N SER A 225 -12.77 -14.87 16.57
CA SER A 225 -13.70 -15.64 17.41
C SER A 225 -14.44 -16.73 16.64
N ASP A 226 -14.57 -16.55 15.32
CA ASP A 226 -15.26 -17.50 14.43
C ASP A 226 -14.36 -18.70 14.10
N TYR A 227 -13.03 -18.51 14.22
CA TYR A 227 -12.01 -19.54 14.03
C TYR A 227 -10.99 -19.52 15.19
N PRO A 228 -11.42 -19.82 16.43
CA PRO A 228 -10.58 -19.66 17.62
C PRO A 228 -9.40 -20.65 17.64
N ASP A 229 -9.55 -21.77 16.94
CA ASP A 229 -8.56 -22.85 16.87
C ASP A 229 -7.62 -22.71 15.66
N VAL A 230 -7.79 -21.68 14.82
CA VAL A 230 -7.03 -21.49 13.57
C VAL A 230 -6.10 -20.29 13.67
N LYS A 231 -4.87 -20.46 13.18
CA LYS A 231 -3.92 -19.35 13.02
C LYS A 231 -4.26 -18.57 11.75
N ILE A 232 -4.32 -17.24 11.85
CA ILE A 232 -4.50 -16.32 10.72
C ILE A 232 -3.33 -15.33 10.74
N ALA A 233 -2.67 -15.13 9.60
CA ALA A 233 -1.47 -14.32 9.51
C ALA A 233 -1.44 -13.36 8.31
N LEU A 234 -0.89 -12.16 8.53
CA LEU A 234 -0.54 -11.23 7.46
C LEU A 234 0.71 -11.74 6.72
N ALA A 235 0.57 -12.05 5.44
CA ALA A 235 1.70 -12.52 4.62
C ALA A 235 2.70 -11.42 4.29
N TYR A 236 2.28 -10.16 4.19
CA TYR A 236 3.17 -9.03 3.97
C TYR A 236 2.91 -7.92 5.00
N VAL A 237 3.97 -7.46 5.67
CA VAL A 237 3.91 -6.38 6.67
C VAL A 237 5.03 -5.38 6.41
N LYS A 238 4.68 -4.15 6.01
CA LYS A 238 5.66 -3.09 5.76
C LYS A 238 6.17 -2.50 7.07
N ARG A 239 7.48 -2.58 7.30
CA ARG A 239 8.15 -2.22 8.58
C ARG A 239 7.97 -0.77 9.05
N GLU A 240 7.69 0.18 8.16
CA GLU A 240 7.62 1.60 8.52
C GLU A 240 6.32 2.01 9.23
N ARG A 241 5.32 1.13 9.35
CA ARG A 241 4.00 1.43 9.94
C ARG A 241 3.53 0.34 10.91
N HIS A 242 3.61 0.61 12.21
CA HIS A 242 3.08 -0.30 13.24
C HIS A 242 1.58 -0.09 13.47
N THR A 243 0.77 -1.09 13.12
CA THR A 243 -0.64 -1.16 13.56
C THR A 243 -0.66 -1.65 15.00
N PRO A 244 -1.33 -0.95 15.95
CA PRO A 244 -1.29 -1.33 17.36
C PRO A 244 -2.05 -2.63 17.63
N PHE A 245 -1.48 -3.48 18.49
CA PHE A 245 -2.12 -4.72 18.96
C PHE A 245 -3.46 -4.42 19.65
N GLY A 246 -4.41 -5.35 19.53
CA GLY A 246 -5.79 -5.20 20.01
C GLY A 246 -6.74 -4.54 19.01
N SER A 247 -6.26 -4.21 17.80
CA SER A 247 -7.11 -3.64 16.74
C SER A 247 -8.00 -4.72 16.12
N CYS A 248 -9.33 -4.56 16.17
CA CYS A 248 -10.24 -5.42 15.42
C CYS A 248 -10.06 -5.17 13.92
N ILE A 249 -10.08 -6.15 13.01
CA ILE A 249 -10.03 -6.01 11.56
C ILE A 249 -11.13 -6.87 10.93
N TYR A 250 -11.55 -6.52 9.71
CA TYR A 250 -12.32 -7.39 8.83
C TYR A 250 -11.41 -7.87 7.71
N PHE A 251 -11.52 -9.14 7.34
CA PHE A 251 -10.46 -9.78 6.57
C PHE A 251 -11.01 -10.97 5.75
N ASN A 252 -10.56 -11.08 4.50
CA ASN A 252 -10.73 -12.25 3.65
C ASN A 252 -9.44 -13.07 3.69
N ALA A 253 -9.52 -14.39 3.72
CA ALA A 253 -8.29 -15.16 3.74
C ALA A 253 -8.35 -16.50 3.04
N PHE A 254 -7.21 -16.91 2.46
CA PHE A 254 -7.02 -18.25 1.89
C PHE A 254 -6.21 -19.14 2.83
N TYR A 255 -6.55 -20.43 2.91
CA TYR A 255 -5.92 -21.42 3.76
C TYR A 255 -4.68 -22.01 3.07
N SER A 256 -3.50 -21.67 3.60
CA SER A 256 -2.25 -22.31 3.23
C SER A 256 -2.17 -23.69 3.86
N ILE A 257 -2.36 -24.74 3.05
CA ILE A 257 -2.23 -26.15 3.47
C ILE A 257 -0.85 -26.43 4.10
N PRO A 258 0.27 -25.99 3.52
CA PRO A 258 1.57 -26.30 4.09
C PRO A 258 1.85 -25.62 5.45
N LEU A 259 1.36 -24.38 5.63
CA LEU A 259 1.50 -23.63 6.88
C LEU A 259 0.38 -23.90 7.88
N ARG A 260 -0.71 -24.53 7.44
CA ARG A 260 -1.95 -24.76 8.20
C ARG A 260 -2.56 -23.46 8.77
N LEU A 261 -2.60 -22.36 7.99
CA LEU A 261 -3.06 -21.01 8.41
C LEU A 261 -3.64 -20.13 7.26
N TYR A 262 -4.26 -18.97 7.54
CA TYR A 262 -4.99 -18.05 6.59
C TYR A 262 -4.26 -16.70 6.22
N VAL A 263 -4.41 -16.09 4.98
CA VAL A 263 -3.73 -14.83 4.41
C VAL A 263 -4.61 -13.85 3.48
N LEU A 264 -4.37 -12.48 3.34
CA LEU A 264 -5.28 -11.33 2.86
C LEU A 264 -5.08 -10.49 1.50
N GLU A 265 -6.15 -10.00 0.77
CA GLU A 265 -6.24 -9.07 -0.46
C GLU A 265 -7.50 -8.09 -0.50
N VAL A 266 -7.54 -6.90 -1.19
CA VAL A 266 -8.69 -5.90 -1.20
C VAL A 266 -9.09 -5.24 -2.56
N HIS A 267 -10.40 -5.18 -2.86
CA HIS A 267 -11.00 -4.45 -4.00
C HIS A 267 -11.73 -3.15 -3.59
N ALA A 268 -11.55 -2.05 -4.33
CA ALA A 268 -12.15 -0.73 -4.06
C ALA A 268 -12.95 -0.17 -5.25
N LYS A 269 -13.93 0.70 -4.99
CA LYS A 269 -14.82 1.33 -5.98
C LYS A 269 -15.20 2.76 -5.56
N TRP A 270 -15.16 3.69 -6.51
CA TRP A 270 -15.61 5.06 -6.29
C TRP A 270 -17.10 5.24 -6.61
N GLU A 271 -17.80 6.00 -5.76
CA GLU A 271 -19.22 6.36 -5.92
C GLU A 271 -19.38 7.88 -6.05
N PRO A 272 -20.32 8.40 -6.89
CA PRO A 272 -20.45 9.83 -7.16
C PRO A 272 -20.77 10.70 -5.94
N ASP A 273 -21.30 10.12 -4.88
CA ASP A 273 -21.64 10.84 -3.67
C ASP A 273 -20.43 10.99 -2.72
N LEU A 274 -19.29 10.37 -3.03
CA LEU A 274 -18.05 10.50 -2.29
C LEU A 274 -17.17 11.63 -2.86
N PRO A 275 -16.51 12.41 -1.98
CA PRO A 275 -15.37 13.22 -2.39
C PRO A 275 -14.35 12.40 -3.15
N MET A 276 -13.86 12.93 -4.27
CA MET A 276 -12.85 12.24 -5.08
C MET A 276 -11.56 12.05 -4.27
N GLY A 277 -11.07 10.80 -4.21
CA GLY A 277 -10.00 10.36 -3.30
C GLY A 277 -10.51 9.50 -2.12
N TYR A 278 -11.82 9.33 -1.95
CA TYR A 278 -12.39 8.32 -1.05
C TYR A 278 -13.14 7.29 -1.86
N LEU A 279 -12.87 6.01 -1.62
CA LEU A 279 -13.51 4.89 -2.31
C LEU A 279 -14.15 3.99 -1.27
N TRP A 280 -15.25 3.34 -1.62
CA TRP A 280 -15.74 2.21 -0.85
C TRP A 280 -14.90 0.98 -1.16
N SER A 281 -14.67 0.10 -0.19
CA SER A 281 -14.42 -1.30 -0.57
C SER A 281 -15.61 -1.83 -1.39
N LYS A 282 -15.37 -2.74 -2.33
CA LYS A 282 -16.35 -3.17 -3.34
C LYS A 282 -17.71 -3.53 -2.72
N ASP A 283 -17.71 -4.13 -1.54
CA ASP A 283 -18.89 -4.57 -0.81
C ASP A 283 -19.15 -3.77 0.49
N LYS A 284 -18.40 -2.67 0.71
CA LYS A 284 -18.46 -1.74 1.87
C LYS A 284 -18.11 -2.35 3.23
N ASP A 285 -17.71 -3.62 3.25
CA ASP A 285 -17.16 -4.40 4.36
C ASP A 285 -16.01 -3.70 5.12
N LEU A 286 -15.02 -3.17 4.39
CA LEU A 286 -13.87 -2.46 4.97
C LEU A 286 -14.11 -0.95 5.16
N GLY A 287 -15.30 -0.46 4.80
CA GLY A 287 -15.67 0.95 4.86
C GLY A 287 -14.98 1.79 3.79
N LEU A 288 -14.72 3.08 4.10
CA LEU A 288 -14.04 3.96 3.17
C LEU A 288 -12.53 3.73 3.19
N ILE A 289 -11.97 3.65 1.99
CA ILE A 289 -10.55 3.61 1.69
C ILE A 289 -10.15 5.00 1.18
N HIS A 290 -9.14 5.60 1.79
CA HIS A 290 -8.63 6.92 1.44
C HIS A 290 -7.41 6.83 0.52
N ASP A 291 -7.41 7.54 -0.60
CA ASP A 291 -6.28 7.66 -1.50
C ASP A 291 -5.46 8.91 -1.15
N ALA A 292 -4.80 8.88 0.01
CA ALA A 292 -4.07 10.03 0.55
C ALA A 292 -2.94 10.52 -0.39
N ASP A 293 -2.29 9.58 -1.08
CA ASP A 293 -1.16 9.84 -1.96
C ASP A 293 -1.61 10.14 -3.42
N GLY A 294 -2.90 10.01 -3.71
CA GLY A 294 -3.50 10.37 -4.98
C GLY A 294 -3.17 9.42 -6.13
N LEU A 295 -2.91 8.15 -5.84
CA LEU A 295 -2.51 7.12 -6.79
C LEU A 295 -3.65 6.73 -7.74
N LEU A 296 -4.89 6.75 -7.25
CA LEU A 296 -6.09 6.45 -8.04
C LEU A 296 -6.67 7.69 -8.73
N LEU A 297 -6.29 8.89 -8.33
CA LEU A 297 -6.76 10.14 -8.95
C LEU A 297 -6.65 10.17 -10.48
N PRO A 298 -5.61 9.61 -11.14
CA PRO A 298 -5.59 9.48 -12.60
C PRO A 298 -6.76 8.67 -13.17
N ILE A 299 -7.16 7.58 -12.50
CA ILE A 299 -8.30 6.75 -12.91
C ILE A 299 -9.61 7.47 -12.62
N LEU A 300 -9.70 8.14 -11.48
CA LEU A 300 -10.90 8.89 -11.08
C LEU A 300 -11.16 10.11 -11.97
N LEU A 301 -10.11 10.69 -12.56
CA LEU A 301 -10.21 11.77 -13.55
C LEU A 301 -10.41 11.27 -15.00
N SER A 302 -10.45 9.95 -15.19
CA SER A 302 -10.64 9.34 -16.52
C SER A 302 -12.13 9.30 -16.93
N LYS A 303 -12.40 8.84 -18.15
CA LYS A 303 -13.77 8.74 -18.69
C LYS A 303 -14.65 7.70 -17.97
N ASN A 304 -14.08 6.80 -17.16
CA ASN A 304 -14.84 5.76 -16.47
C ASN A 304 -14.36 5.55 -15.02
N PRO A 305 -14.71 6.47 -14.10
CA PRO A 305 -14.22 6.43 -12.71
C PRO A 305 -14.93 5.40 -11.82
N TYR A 306 -15.99 4.74 -12.31
CA TYR A 306 -16.89 3.90 -11.50
C TYR A 306 -16.53 2.41 -11.47
N ALA A 307 -15.53 2.00 -12.27
CA ALA A 307 -15.10 0.62 -12.33
C ALA A 307 -14.36 0.25 -11.03
N PRO A 308 -14.63 -0.94 -10.44
CA PRO A 308 -13.83 -1.43 -9.33
C PRO A 308 -12.35 -1.56 -9.73
N VAL A 309 -11.47 -1.23 -8.80
CA VAL A 309 -10.02 -1.27 -8.92
C VAL A 309 -9.45 -2.08 -7.77
N CYS A 310 -8.52 -2.98 -8.07
CA CYS A 310 -7.80 -3.73 -7.03
C CYS A 310 -6.63 -2.89 -6.53
N VAL A 311 -6.53 -2.72 -5.21
CA VAL A 311 -5.58 -1.82 -4.57
C VAL A 311 -5.03 -2.40 -3.28
N TYR A 312 -3.76 -2.09 -3.03
CA TYR A 312 -3.11 -2.47 -1.78
C TYR A 312 -3.32 -1.37 -0.77
N VAL A 313 -3.90 -1.72 0.37
CA VAL A 313 -4.27 -0.77 1.41
C VAL A 313 -3.50 -1.04 2.70
N ALA A 314 -3.15 0.03 3.41
CA ALA A 314 -2.57 -0.04 4.75
C ALA A 314 -3.55 0.50 5.79
N ASP A 315 -3.62 -0.16 6.94
CA ASP A 315 -4.35 0.36 8.10
C ASP A 315 -3.63 1.61 8.64
N THR A 316 -4.35 2.73 8.75
CA THR A 316 -3.88 4.01 9.29
C THR A 316 -4.31 4.20 10.75
N GLY A 317 -4.79 3.15 11.39
CA GLY A 317 -5.25 3.12 12.77
C GLY A 317 -6.75 3.40 12.91
N PRO A 318 -7.27 3.40 14.15
CA PRO A 318 -8.70 3.43 14.42
C PRO A 318 -9.32 4.74 13.92
N SER A 319 -10.06 4.66 12.82
CA SER A 319 -10.97 5.70 12.35
C SER A 319 -12.23 5.04 11.84
N ARG A 320 -13.37 5.67 12.12
CA ARG A 320 -14.67 5.26 11.56
C ARG A 320 -14.94 5.87 10.19
N LEU A 321 -14.17 6.90 9.83
CA LEU A 321 -14.29 7.54 8.53
C LEU A 321 -13.55 6.71 7.49
N SER A 322 -12.22 6.68 7.55
CA SER A 322 -11.36 5.90 6.65
C SER A 322 -10.23 5.29 7.45
N ARG A 323 -10.29 3.98 7.62
CA ARG A 323 -9.25 3.23 8.32
C ARG A 323 -8.11 2.86 7.39
N PHE A 324 -8.45 2.53 6.16
CA PHE A 324 -7.51 2.02 5.18
C PHE A 324 -7.10 3.16 4.24
N THR A 325 -5.81 3.25 3.95
CA THR A 325 -5.29 4.13 2.91
C THR A 325 -4.72 3.32 1.77
N VAL A 326 -4.94 3.77 0.53
CA VAL A 326 -4.26 3.21 -0.64
C VAL A 326 -2.76 3.45 -0.47
N LYS A 327 -1.97 2.41 -0.68
CA LYS A 327 -0.51 2.47 -0.70
C LYS A 327 0.08 2.09 -2.04
N ASP A 328 -0.60 1.23 -2.77
CA ASP A 328 -0.18 0.85 -4.11
C ASP A 328 -1.35 0.32 -4.93
N LEU A 329 -1.15 0.21 -6.24
CA LEU A 329 -2.13 -0.24 -7.22
C LEU A 329 -1.75 -1.62 -7.73
N SER A 330 -2.74 -2.52 -7.87
CA SER A 330 -2.54 -3.76 -8.62
C SER A 330 -2.02 -3.47 -10.04
N GLY A 331 -1.25 -4.38 -10.64
CA GLY A 331 -0.60 -4.13 -11.93
C GLY A 331 -1.54 -3.68 -13.06
N MET A 332 -2.76 -4.22 -13.12
CA MET A 332 -3.80 -3.79 -14.07
C MET A 332 -4.31 -2.38 -13.76
N THR A 333 -4.45 -2.03 -12.49
CA THR A 333 -4.89 -0.71 -12.03
C THR A 333 -3.80 0.34 -12.28
N ALA A 334 -2.53 0.03 -11.99
CA ALA A 334 -1.38 0.87 -12.28
C ALA A 334 -1.28 1.19 -13.79
N THR A 335 -1.47 0.19 -14.66
CA THR A 335 -1.45 0.38 -16.12
C THR A 335 -2.55 1.35 -16.58
N LYS A 336 -3.75 1.24 -16.02
CA LYS A 336 -4.86 2.17 -16.31
C LYS A 336 -4.55 3.58 -15.82
N ALA A 337 -3.96 3.73 -14.63
CA ALA A 337 -3.57 5.03 -14.09
C ALA A 337 -2.50 5.71 -14.98
N ASN A 338 -1.47 4.96 -15.37
CA ASN A 338 -0.37 5.44 -16.21
C ASN A 338 -0.81 5.84 -17.62
N ALA A 339 -1.85 5.23 -18.17
CA ALA A 339 -2.41 5.62 -19.47
C ALA A 339 -3.03 7.03 -19.47
N VAL A 340 -3.42 7.54 -18.30
CA VAL A 340 -4.14 8.83 -18.15
C VAL A 340 -3.24 9.94 -17.59
N ILE A 341 -2.13 9.58 -16.93
CA ILE A 341 -1.24 10.50 -16.19
C ILE A 341 -0.60 11.62 -17.04
N ASN A 342 -0.62 11.50 -18.37
CA ASN A 342 -0.05 12.48 -19.29
C ASN A 342 -1.11 13.29 -20.06
N ASN A 343 -2.40 13.03 -19.84
CA ASN A 343 -3.47 13.65 -20.63
C ASN A 343 -4.72 13.93 -19.81
N TYR A 344 -4.55 14.67 -18.72
CA TYR A 344 -5.68 15.15 -17.92
C TYR A 344 -6.51 16.16 -18.69
N ALA A 345 -7.83 16.06 -18.56
CA ALA A 345 -8.72 17.12 -19.01
C ALA A 345 -8.47 18.40 -18.19
N GLU A 346 -8.66 19.55 -18.83
CA GLU A 346 -8.69 20.84 -18.12
C GLU A 346 -9.87 20.85 -17.14
N LEU A 347 -9.59 21.20 -15.88
CA LEU A 347 -10.61 21.32 -14.86
C LEU A 347 -11.25 22.70 -14.95
N SER A 348 -12.56 22.76 -14.72
CA SER A 348 -13.32 24.00 -14.64
C SER A 348 -14.35 23.85 -13.52
N ASP A 349 -14.23 24.67 -12.48
CA ASP A 349 -15.11 24.61 -11.31
C ASP A 349 -15.15 25.95 -10.55
N ASP A 350 -16.07 26.06 -9.58
CA ASP A 350 -16.03 27.07 -8.53
C ASP A 350 -15.06 26.61 -7.41
N GLY A 351 -14.22 27.53 -6.93
CA GLY A 351 -13.18 27.26 -5.96
C GLY A 351 -13.10 28.30 -4.85
N LEU A 352 -12.82 27.84 -3.64
CA LEU A 352 -12.66 28.66 -2.44
C LEU A 352 -11.17 28.95 -2.17
N ILE A 353 -10.82 30.22 -1.95
CA ILE A 353 -9.44 30.62 -1.61
C ILE A 353 -9.11 30.30 -0.16
N LEU A 354 -8.01 29.56 0.08
CA LEU A 354 -7.56 29.20 1.43
C LEU A 354 -6.56 30.20 2.04
N GLY A 355 -5.83 30.95 1.23
CA GLY A 355 -4.94 32.04 1.68
C GLY A 355 -3.44 31.78 1.55
N ASP A 356 -3.02 30.55 1.23
CA ASP A 356 -1.65 30.20 0.89
C ASP A 356 -1.43 30.06 -0.63
N GLY A 357 -2.35 30.63 -1.43
CA GLY A 357 -2.40 30.46 -2.88
C GLY A 357 -3.10 29.18 -3.35
N SER A 358 -3.54 28.31 -2.43
CA SER A 358 -4.33 27.12 -2.75
C SER A 358 -5.82 27.44 -2.91
N VAL A 359 -6.46 26.66 -3.78
CA VAL A 359 -7.90 26.74 -4.07
C VAL A 359 -8.54 25.39 -3.76
N LEU A 360 -9.62 25.44 -3.00
CA LEU A 360 -10.41 24.26 -2.65
C LEU A 360 -11.61 24.16 -3.59
N ALA A 361 -11.70 23.08 -4.36
CA ALA A 361 -12.87 22.77 -5.17
C ALA A 361 -13.57 21.54 -4.60
N SER A 362 -14.89 21.62 -4.41
CA SER A 362 -15.68 20.60 -3.70
C SER A 362 -15.71 19.24 -4.40
N HIS A 363 -15.67 19.21 -5.73
CA HIS A 363 -15.61 17.97 -6.50
C HIS A 363 -14.21 17.34 -6.51
N TYR A 364 -13.19 18.12 -6.16
CA TYR A 364 -11.78 17.79 -6.32
C TYR A 364 -11.01 17.95 -5.01
N LEU A 365 -11.63 17.57 -3.89
CA LEU A 365 -11.16 17.86 -2.54
C LEU A 365 -9.74 17.36 -2.24
N CYS A 366 -9.36 16.22 -2.81
CA CYS A 366 -8.02 15.64 -2.65
C CYS A 366 -7.00 16.14 -3.69
N LEU A 367 -7.41 16.98 -4.65
CA LEU A 367 -6.48 17.60 -5.61
C LEU A 367 -5.79 18.83 -5.02
N LYS A 368 -4.50 18.95 -5.36
CA LYS A 368 -3.75 20.19 -5.17
C LYS A 368 -4.06 21.11 -6.36
N ILE A 369 -4.88 22.13 -6.10
CA ILE A 369 -5.21 23.19 -7.06
C ILE A 369 -4.63 24.48 -6.51
N ARG A 370 -3.77 25.16 -7.26
CA ARG A 370 -3.07 26.34 -6.77
C ARG A 370 -2.76 27.37 -7.85
N PHE A 371 -2.61 28.60 -7.41
CA PHE A 371 -1.95 29.65 -8.18
C PHE A 371 -0.43 29.43 -8.17
N ASP A 372 0.22 29.87 -9.24
CA ASP A 372 1.67 29.94 -9.33
C ASP A 372 2.12 31.17 -10.12
N SER A 373 3.41 31.21 -10.47
CA SER A 373 3.99 32.31 -11.26
C SER A 373 3.43 32.42 -12.68
N SER A 374 2.82 31.37 -13.21
CA SER A 374 2.17 31.36 -14.53
C SER A 374 0.72 31.84 -14.50
N SER A 375 0.13 31.95 -13.30
CA SER A 375 -1.26 32.37 -13.14
C SER A 375 -1.51 33.86 -13.44
N PRO A 376 -2.72 34.22 -13.90
CA PRO A 376 -3.08 35.62 -14.20
C PRO A 376 -3.00 36.55 -12.98
N LYS A 377 -2.39 37.73 -13.14
CA LYS A 377 -2.18 38.74 -12.08
C LYS A 377 -3.46 39.10 -11.30
N GLY A 378 -3.30 39.49 -10.04
CA GLY A 378 -4.37 39.98 -9.17
C GLY A 378 -4.91 38.94 -8.18
N TRP A 379 -4.49 37.68 -8.30
CA TRP A 379 -4.83 36.61 -7.36
C TRP A 379 -4.23 36.85 -5.97
N ASP A 380 -3.09 37.55 -5.91
CA ASP A 380 -2.37 37.96 -4.71
C ASP A 380 -3.19 38.89 -3.80
N LYS A 381 -4.24 39.53 -4.35
CA LYS A 381 -5.15 40.41 -3.62
C LYS A 381 -6.41 39.69 -3.10
N LEU A 382 -6.58 38.41 -3.42
CA LEU A 382 -7.75 37.65 -3.00
C LEU A 382 -7.68 37.36 -1.51
N VAL A 383 -8.78 37.66 -0.83
CA VAL A 383 -8.91 37.41 0.61
C VAL A 383 -9.32 35.94 0.83
N PRO A 384 -8.77 35.23 1.83
CA PRO A 384 -9.23 33.89 2.20
C PRO A 384 -10.74 33.86 2.43
N GLY A 385 -11.41 32.82 1.93
CA GLY A 385 -12.87 32.72 1.96
C GLY A 385 -13.58 33.30 0.73
N THR A 386 -12.85 33.93 -0.20
CA THR A 386 -13.40 34.40 -1.49
C THR A 386 -13.64 33.23 -2.42
N TRP A 387 -14.77 33.25 -3.14
CA TRP A 387 -15.07 32.30 -4.20
C TRP A 387 -14.64 32.82 -5.56
N ILE A 388 -14.00 31.95 -6.33
CA ILE A 388 -13.60 32.22 -7.71
C ILE A 388 -14.16 31.14 -8.62
N LYS A 389 -14.40 31.50 -9.88
CA LYS A 389 -14.54 30.53 -10.96
C LYS A 389 -13.19 30.38 -11.62
N PHE A 390 -12.68 29.17 -11.76
CA PHE A 390 -11.34 28.93 -12.29
C PHE A 390 -11.33 27.87 -13.38
N THR A 391 -10.32 27.92 -14.24
CA THR A 391 -9.85 26.78 -15.02
C THR A 391 -8.44 26.43 -14.59
N ALA A 392 -8.14 25.13 -14.53
CA ALA A 392 -6.82 24.66 -14.14
C ALA A 392 -6.34 23.52 -15.03
N ARG A 393 -5.04 23.53 -15.32
CA ARG A 393 -4.36 22.49 -16.10
C ARG A 393 -3.32 21.80 -15.25
N ASN A 394 -3.20 20.49 -15.42
CA ASN A 394 -2.10 19.74 -14.83
C ASN A 394 -0.93 19.67 -15.83
N PRO A 395 0.31 19.97 -15.42
CA PRO A 395 1.48 19.47 -16.13
C PRO A 395 1.49 17.92 -16.13
N ALA A 396 2.28 17.31 -17.00
CA ALA A 396 2.44 15.85 -17.04
C ALA A 396 2.94 15.30 -15.69
N GLY A 397 2.47 14.11 -15.29
CA GLY A 397 2.83 13.49 -14.01
C GLY A 397 1.71 13.58 -12.96
N MET A 398 2.09 13.52 -11.68
CA MET A 398 1.10 13.48 -10.59
C MET A 398 0.17 14.70 -10.59
N PRO A 399 -1.11 14.55 -10.19
CA PRO A 399 -2.08 15.64 -10.17
C PRO A 399 -1.67 16.86 -9.31
N ASP A 400 -1.23 17.95 -9.94
CA ASP A 400 -0.90 19.26 -9.36
C ASP A 400 -1.38 20.39 -10.30
N PHE A 401 -2.67 20.70 -10.19
CA PHE A 401 -3.37 21.58 -11.12
C PHE A 401 -3.03 23.06 -10.88
N LYS A 402 -2.58 23.73 -11.95
CA LYS A 402 -2.26 25.16 -11.97
C LYS A 402 -3.39 25.96 -12.57
N ILE A 403 -3.82 27.00 -11.87
CA ILE A 403 -4.86 27.88 -12.36
C ILE A 403 -4.30 28.74 -13.49
N ASN A 404 -4.91 28.64 -14.67
CA ASN A 404 -4.53 29.41 -15.85
C ASN A 404 -5.53 30.53 -16.18
N THR A 405 -6.79 30.41 -15.77
CA THR A 405 -7.78 31.49 -15.82
C THR A 405 -8.62 31.50 -14.56
N TRP A 406 -9.00 32.70 -14.09
CA TRP A 406 -9.89 32.85 -12.96
C TRP A 406 -10.67 34.17 -13.03
N ASN A 407 -11.86 34.19 -12.45
CA ASN A 407 -12.68 35.39 -12.24
C ASN A 407 -13.39 35.28 -10.89
N SER A 408 -13.73 36.43 -10.27
CA SER A 408 -14.58 36.44 -9.08
C SER A 408 -15.91 35.75 -9.37
N SER A 409 -16.31 34.80 -8.52
CA SER A 409 -17.58 34.10 -8.69
C SER A 409 -18.71 34.93 -8.08
N ASN A 410 -19.74 35.21 -8.90
CA ASN A 410 -20.98 35.83 -8.45
C ASN A 410 -22.11 34.79 -8.28
N ASN A 411 -21.75 33.50 -8.19
CA ASN A 411 -22.72 32.42 -8.12
C ASN A 411 -23.53 32.53 -6.79
N PRO A 412 -24.84 32.81 -6.86
CA PRO A 412 -25.66 33.07 -5.67
C PRO A 412 -25.90 31.81 -4.82
N HIS A 413 -25.59 30.62 -5.34
CA HIS A 413 -25.71 29.35 -4.63
C HIS A 413 -24.48 29.03 -3.77
N LEU A 414 -23.38 29.78 -3.92
CA LEU A 414 -22.17 29.59 -3.10
C LEU A 414 -22.39 30.20 -1.73
N MET A 415 -22.15 29.41 -0.68
CA MET A 415 -22.28 29.90 0.69
C MET A 415 -21.16 30.90 1.01
N GLN A 416 -21.52 32.02 1.62
CA GLN A 416 -20.55 32.96 2.19
C GLN A 416 -19.89 32.32 3.42
N ILE A 417 -18.59 32.03 3.31
CA ILE A 417 -17.81 31.41 4.39
C ILE A 417 -17.17 32.52 5.21
N ARG A 418 -17.44 32.53 6.52
CA ARG A 418 -16.72 33.42 7.44
C ARG A 418 -15.34 32.82 7.73
N ALA A 419 -14.30 33.42 7.17
CA ALA A 419 -12.92 33.23 7.62
C ALA A 419 -12.67 34.20 8.79
N VAL A 420 -12.34 33.70 9.98
CA VAL A 420 -12.02 34.57 11.13
C VAL A 420 -10.54 34.89 11.07
N PRO A 421 -10.16 36.17 10.90
CA PRO A 421 -8.76 36.56 10.86
C PRO A 421 -8.24 36.56 12.29
N THR A 422 -7.70 35.42 12.74
CA THR A 422 -6.68 35.40 13.80
C THR A 422 -5.96 34.06 13.91
N CYS A 423 -6.53 32.92 13.48
CA CYS A 423 -5.84 31.61 13.44
C CYS A 423 -6.53 30.60 12.47
N SER A 424 -6.36 30.79 11.14
CA SER A 424 -6.64 29.85 10.03
C SER A 424 -7.72 28.76 10.21
N GLY A 425 -8.98 29.14 10.51
CA GLY A 425 -10.11 28.22 10.56
C GLY A 425 -11.29 28.72 9.70
N TYR A 426 -12.11 27.79 9.22
CA TYR A 426 -13.28 28.05 8.37
C TYR A 426 -14.56 27.52 9.03
N ALA A 427 -15.67 28.23 8.83
CA ALA A 427 -16.99 27.71 9.19
C ALA A 427 -17.42 26.66 8.16
N ALA A 428 -17.59 25.41 8.61
CA ALA A 428 -18.14 24.31 7.83
C ALA A 428 -19.58 24.03 8.24
N ARG A 429 -20.42 23.73 7.25
CA ARG A 429 -21.78 23.24 7.44
C ARG A 429 -21.89 21.87 6.82
N GLY A 430 -22.48 20.93 7.53
CA GLY A 430 -22.65 19.58 7.01
C GLY A 430 -23.58 18.73 7.87
N TYR A 431 -23.88 17.54 7.38
CA TYR A 431 -24.67 16.57 8.12
C TYR A 431 -23.75 15.60 8.83
N PHE A 432 -24.00 15.35 10.12
CA PHE A 432 -23.25 14.34 10.86
C PHE A 432 -23.77 12.95 10.49
N ASP A 433 -22.93 12.22 9.78
CA ASP A 433 -23.17 10.82 9.46
C ASP A 433 -22.68 9.97 10.64
N GLN A 434 -23.61 9.36 11.37
CA GLN A 434 -23.31 8.61 12.58
C GLN A 434 -22.50 7.34 12.28
N GLU A 435 -22.76 6.70 11.14
CA GLU A 435 -22.10 5.47 10.73
C GLU A 435 -20.61 5.74 10.46
N LEU A 436 -20.33 6.75 9.65
CA LEU A 436 -18.97 7.21 9.37
C LEU A 436 -18.34 8.00 10.53
N SER A 437 -19.16 8.42 11.50
CA SER A 437 -18.78 9.31 12.59
C SER A 437 -18.03 10.56 12.11
N ALA A 438 -18.47 11.09 10.98
CA ALA A 438 -17.89 12.25 10.31
C ALA A 438 -18.99 13.22 9.88
N VAL A 439 -18.65 14.50 9.78
CA VAL A 439 -19.53 15.48 9.15
C VAL A 439 -19.24 15.53 7.67
N LYS A 440 -20.26 15.26 6.84
CA LYS A 440 -20.22 15.41 5.39
C LYS A 440 -20.57 16.85 5.03
N SER A 441 -19.56 17.62 4.64
CA SER A 441 -19.66 18.99 4.16
C SER A 441 -19.59 19.00 2.64
N THR A 442 -20.47 19.77 2.00
CA THR A 442 -20.46 19.96 0.54
C THR A 442 -19.23 20.73 0.08
N ILE A 443 -18.61 21.54 0.93
CA ILE A 443 -17.46 22.39 0.58
C ILE A 443 -16.14 21.76 1.05
N PHE A 444 -16.14 21.14 2.24
CA PHE A 444 -14.92 20.68 2.90
C PHE A 444 -14.76 19.16 2.91
N GLY A 445 -15.70 18.42 2.30
CA GLY A 445 -15.68 16.95 2.27
C GLY A 445 -16.01 16.34 3.62
N PHE A 446 -15.31 15.26 3.95
CA PHE A 446 -15.44 14.62 5.25
C PHE A 446 -14.61 15.33 6.31
N ILE A 447 -15.23 15.64 7.43
CA ILE A 447 -14.59 16.19 8.62
C ILE A 447 -14.74 15.16 9.74
N GLU A 448 -13.63 14.55 10.14
CA GLU A 448 -13.64 13.57 11.22
C GLU A 448 -13.97 14.26 12.57
N ILE A 449 -14.87 13.65 13.33
CA ILE A 449 -15.28 14.17 14.65
C ILE A 449 -14.68 13.31 15.76
N PRO A 450 -13.84 13.89 16.64
CA PRO A 450 -13.33 13.22 17.83
C PRO A 450 -14.45 12.63 18.67
N ARG A 451 -14.22 11.44 19.25
CA ARG A 451 -15.26 10.67 19.93
C ARG A 451 -15.96 11.46 21.03
N GLU A 452 -15.22 12.26 21.78
CA GLU A 452 -15.72 13.06 22.91
C GLU A 452 -16.68 14.17 22.44
N LYS A 453 -16.58 14.57 21.17
CA LYS A 453 -17.33 15.68 20.57
C LYS A 453 -18.54 15.21 19.75
N ARG A 454 -18.71 13.91 19.52
CA ARG A 454 -19.79 13.35 18.69
C ARG A 454 -21.18 13.58 19.28
N SER A 455 -21.32 13.59 20.61
CA SER A 455 -22.60 13.85 21.29
C SER A 455 -23.11 15.27 21.08
N LEU A 456 -22.23 16.19 20.67
CA LEU A 456 -22.55 17.59 20.39
C LEU A 456 -22.99 17.79 18.93
N MET A 457 -22.87 16.75 18.09
CA MET A 457 -23.25 16.83 16.69
C MET A 457 -24.75 16.61 16.52
N ILE A 458 -25.35 17.34 15.57
CA ILE A 458 -26.75 17.16 15.21
C ILE A 458 -26.82 15.99 14.22
N PRO A 459 -27.50 14.88 14.55
CA PRO A 459 -27.70 13.74 13.66
C PRO A 459 -28.28 14.16 12.31
N LYS A 460 -27.90 13.45 11.23
CA LYS A 460 -28.33 13.73 9.85
C LYS A 460 -29.84 13.89 9.67
N ASP A 461 -30.64 13.11 10.39
CA ASP A 461 -32.11 13.14 10.40
C ASP A 461 -32.70 14.36 11.12
N LYS A 462 -31.91 15.02 11.99
CA LYS A 462 -32.35 16.14 12.84
C LYS A 462 -31.91 17.50 12.34
N GLY A 463 -30.92 17.59 11.45
CA GLY A 463 -30.53 18.83 10.80
C GLY A 463 -29.05 18.97 10.50
N ILE A 464 -28.65 20.21 10.22
CA ILE A 464 -27.29 20.58 9.81
C ILE A 464 -26.46 20.92 11.05
N THR A 465 -25.26 20.37 11.13
CA THR A 465 -24.24 20.75 12.12
C THR A 465 -23.36 21.87 11.57
N ILE A 466 -23.09 22.89 12.39
CA ILE A 466 -22.16 23.98 12.08
C ILE A 466 -20.90 23.78 12.92
N LEU A 467 -19.73 23.78 12.28
CA LEU A 467 -18.44 23.52 12.90
C LEU A 467 -17.40 24.53 12.45
N TRP A 468 -16.34 24.68 13.23
CA TRP A 468 -15.13 25.38 12.81
C TRP A 468 -14.05 24.37 12.52
N VAL A 469 -13.54 24.38 11.30
CA VAL A 469 -12.55 23.41 10.81
C VAL A 469 -11.27 24.11 10.41
N ARG A 470 -10.17 23.38 10.40
CA ARG A 470 -8.90 23.84 9.85
C ARG A 470 -8.30 22.75 8.97
N GLU A 471 -7.47 23.15 8.02
CA GLU A 471 -6.70 22.19 7.23
C GLU A 471 -5.66 21.53 8.14
N ASP A 472 -5.57 20.20 8.09
CA ASP A 472 -4.57 19.44 8.83
C ASP A 472 -3.55 18.88 7.86
N LYS A 473 -2.37 19.50 7.82
CA LYS A 473 -1.26 19.06 6.96
C LYS A 473 -0.61 17.75 7.45
N ARG A 474 -1.03 17.22 8.61
CA ARG A 474 -0.48 15.99 9.21
C ARG A 474 -1.47 14.82 9.23
N ASN A 475 -2.76 15.03 8.97
CA ASN A 475 -3.75 13.97 9.06
C ASN A 475 -3.78 13.15 7.76
N GLU A 476 -3.53 11.84 7.87
CA GLU A 476 -3.57 10.91 6.73
C GLU A 476 -5.01 10.52 6.32
N LYS A 477 -6.06 10.96 7.02
CA LYS A 477 -7.44 10.42 6.87
C LYS A 477 -8.44 11.42 6.30
N ALA A 478 -8.30 12.70 6.64
CA ALA A 478 -9.15 13.79 6.17
C ALA A 478 -8.34 15.07 6.03
N ARG A 479 -8.57 15.80 4.94
CA ARG A 479 -7.89 17.09 4.67
C ARG A 479 -8.22 18.16 5.71
N PHE A 480 -9.46 18.17 6.21
CA PHE A 480 -9.93 19.13 7.21
C PHE A 480 -10.34 18.42 8.50
N VAL A 481 -9.93 19.00 9.62
CA VAL A 481 -10.24 18.49 10.96
C VAL A 481 -11.01 19.51 11.76
N LEU A 482 -11.75 19.03 12.76
CA LEU A 482 -12.45 19.88 13.71
C LEU A 482 -11.47 20.74 14.51
N HIS A 483 -11.60 22.05 14.39
CA HIS A 483 -10.90 23.03 15.20
C HIS A 483 -11.69 23.35 16.48
N SER A 484 -12.95 23.77 16.33
CA SER A 484 -13.85 24.11 17.44
C SER A 484 -15.31 23.84 17.06
N ILE A 485 -16.14 23.63 18.07
CA ILE A 485 -17.61 23.57 17.90
C ILE A 485 -18.17 24.98 18.09
N ASP A 486 -17.65 25.71 19.07
CA ASP A 486 -18.02 27.09 19.33
C ASP A 486 -17.29 28.06 18.38
N ALA A 487 -17.95 29.18 18.09
CA ALA A 487 -17.33 30.27 17.36
C ALA A 487 -16.08 30.77 18.11
N PRO A 488 -14.93 30.92 17.42
CA PRO A 488 -13.75 31.52 18.00
C PRO A 488 -14.09 32.90 18.57
N GLN A 489 -13.67 33.19 19.80
CA GLN A 489 -13.77 34.54 20.34
C GLN A 489 -12.81 35.45 19.57
N ILE A 490 -13.36 36.46 18.91
CA ILE A 490 -12.58 37.49 18.24
C ILE A 490 -11.98 38.37 19.33
N VAL A 491 -10.70 38.22 19.60
CA VAL A 491 -9.97 39.18 20.45
C VAL A 491 -9.69 40.39 19.57
N ASP A 492 -10.42 41.48 19.78
CA ASP A 492 -10.13 42.77 19.16
C ASP A 492 -8.75 43.24 19.62
N VAL A 493 -7.73 43.04 18.78
CA VAL A 493 -6.35 43.49 19.00
C VAL A 493 -6.27 45.03 19.11
N GLU A 494 -7.33 45.75 18.72
CA GLU A 494 -7.37 47.22 18.78
C GLU A 494 -7.62 47.80 20.19
N LYS A 495 -8.02 47.02 21.19
CA LYS A 495 -8.31 47.58 22.54
C LYS A 495 -7.16 47.57 23.56
N ASP A 496 -6.04 46.91 23.26
CA ASP A 496 -4.90 46.84 24.18
C ASP A 496 -3.80 47.89 23.91
N MET A 497 -3.98 48.77 22.92
CA MET A 497 -3.01 49.84 22.64
C MET A 497 -3.11 51.07 23.57
N GLU A 498 -4.10 51.13 24.48
CA GLU A 498 -4.24 52.25 25.41
C GLU A 498 -4.25 51.81 26.87
N LYS A 499 -3.13 51.23 27.34
CA LYS A 499 -2.58 51.53 28.67
C LYS A 499 -1.18 50.92 28.83
N LYS A 500 -0.20 51.82 28.93
CA LYS A 500 1.18 51.66 29.43
C LYS A 500 1.24 50.65 30.61
N SER A 501 2.32 49.90 30.88
CA SER A 501 3.73 50.24 30.72
C SER A 501 4.63 49.01 30.72
N SER A 502 5.79 49.20 30.11
CA SER A 502 7.04 48.43 30.15
C SER A 502 7.31 47.58 31.40
N GLN A 503 7.72 46.34 31.11
CA GLN A 503 8.54 45.37 31.87
C GLN A 503 7.89 44.05 32.29
N SER A 504 8.61 43.00 31.87
CA SER A 504 8.59 41.60 32.31
C SER A 504 7.53 40.68 31.70
N LEU A 505 7.69 40.35 30.42
CA LEU A 505 7.44 38.99 29.90
C LEU A 505 8.56 38.59 28.93
N MET A 506 9.81 38.90 29.30
CA MET A 506 10.97 38.14 28.85
C MET A 506 11.16 37.02 29.86
N ASN A 507 10.53 35.87 29.60
CA ASN A 507 11.06 34.56 29.93
C ASN A 507 10.23 33.52 29.19
N ASN A 508 10.93 32.62 28.52
CA ASN A 508 10.43 31.39 27.89
C ASN A 508 10.15 31.46 26.38
N VAL A 509 11.03 32.16 25.65
CA VAL A 509 11.39 31.73 24.29
C VAL A 509 12.91 31.61 24.21
N LYS A 510 13.44 30.39 24.41
CA LYS A 510 14.48 29.82 23.56
C LYS A 510 14.81 28.36 23.88
N GLN A 511 14.95 27.61 22.78
CA GLN A 511 15.81 26.45 22.53
C GLN A 511 15.32 25.03 22.87
N CYS A 512 14.79 24.39 21.81
CA CYS A 512 15.33 23.21 21.11
C CYS A 512 15.95 22.04 21.88
N CYS A 513 15.38 20.86 21.59
CA CYS A 513 15.99 19.54 21.35
C CYS A 513 16.84 18.83 22.43
N ALA A 514 16.47 17.54 22.59
CA ALA A 514 17.17 16.40 23.19
C ALA A 514 17.35 16.34 24.72
N ALA A 515 16.69 15.35 25.35
CA ALA A 515 17.21 14.63 26.52
C ALA A 515 16.40 13.33 26.79
N GLU A 516 17.10 12.27 27.19
CA GLU A 516 16.58 10.94 27.52
C GLU A 516 15.73 10.89 28.82
N LYS A 517 14.99 9.77 28.94
CA LYS A 517 14.01 9.39 29.97
C LYS A 517 14.38 9.71 31.43
N PHE A 518 13.40 10.19 32.20
CA PHE A 518 13.09 9.66 33.54
C PHE A 518 11.58 9.78 33.82
N ILE A 519 10.95 8.70 34.29
CA ILE A 519 9.56 8.71 34.78
C ILE A 519 9.55 9.45 36.12
N VAL A 520 8.90 10.60 36.17
CA VAL A 520 8.74 11.38 37.41
C VAL A 520 7.50 10.88 38.16
N PRO A 521 7.60 10.50 39.46
CA PRO A 521 6.44 10.10 40.26
C PRO A 521 5.46 11.26 40.44
N CYS A 522 4.18 11.02 40.12
CA CYS A 522 3.15 12.04 40.27
C CYS A 522 2.82 12.27 41.77
N LYS A 523 3.11 13.47 42.29
CA LYS A 523 2.85 13.86 43.69
C LYS A 523 1.46 14.48 43.93
N GLY A 524 0.64 14.61 42.88
CA GLY A 524 -0.71 15.19 42.96
C GLY A 524 -1.75 14.21 43.49
N ILE A 525 -2.62 14.66 44.39
CA ILE A 525 -3.68 13.84 45.01
C ILE A 525 -4.73 13.41 43.97
N GLU A 526 -4.87 14.16 42.87
CA GLU A 526 -5.77 13.89 41.72
C GLU A 526 -5.00 13.58 40.42
N CYS A 527 -4.09 12.60 40.46
CA CYS A 527 -3.45 12.09 39.26
C CYS A 527 -4.41 11.17 38.46
N GLU A 528 -4.53 11.38 37.15
CA GLU A 528 -5.32 10.54 36.24
C GLU A 528 -4.91 9.05 36.32
N GLY A 529 -3.62 8.76 36.52
CA GLY A 529 -3.13 7.40 36.76
C GLY A 529 -3.68 6.78 38.04
N LYS A 530 -3.87 7.57 39.12
CA LYS A 530 -4.45 7.11 40.39
C LYS A 530 -5.96 6.90 40.26
N GLN A 531 -6.66 7.78 39.53
CA GLN A 531 -8.09 7.61 39.22
C GLN A 531 -8.34 6.41 38.30
N LEU A 532 -7.44 6.15 37.34
CA LEU A 532 -7.47 4.95 36.49
C LEU A 532 -7.25 3.69 37.33
N LEU A 533 -6.23 3.68 38.20
CA LEU A 533 -5.97 2.58 39.11
C LEU A 533 -7.18 2.29 40.02
N GLN A 534 -7.81 3.33 40.55
CA GLN A 534 -9.00 3.22 41.39
C GLN A 534 -10.22 2.69 40.62
N ARG A 535 -10.38 3.04 39.34
CA ARG A 535 -11.42 2.48 38.46
C ARG A 535 -11.14 1.02 38.11
N CYS A 536 -9.88 0.65 37.88
CA CYS A 536 -9.48 -0.73 37.64
C CYS A 536 -9.70 -1.61 38.88
N LEU A 537 -9.34 -1.11 40.07
CA LEU A 537 -9.52 -1.82 41.35
C LEU A 537 -10.98 -1.89 41.83
N ASN A 538 -11.86 -1.01 41.34
CA ASN A 538 -13.29 -1.06 41.62
C ASN A 538 -14.08 -1.91 40.60
N ASN A 539 -13.43 -2.37 39.51
CA ASN A 539 -14.06 -3.21 38.51
C ASN A 539 -13.79 -4.68 38.81
N ARG A 540 -14.82 -5.41 39.29
CA ARG A 540 -14.71 -6.83 39.67
C ARG A 540 -14.16 -7.74 38.57
N ALA A 541 -14.45 -7.48 37.30
CA ALA A 541 -13.94 -8.30 36.20
C ALA A 541 -12.43 -8.07 35.98
N ILE A 542 -11.98 -6.82 36.09
CA ILE A 542 -10.55 -6.47 36.00
C ILE A 542 -9.79 -6.98 37.23
N VAL A 543 -10.37 -6.84 38.43
CA VAL A 543 -9.78 -7.40 39.66
C VAL A 543 -9.71 -8.92 39.59
N ASN A 544 -10.75 -9.61 39.13
CA ASN A 544 -10.72 -11.07 38.98
C ASN A 544 -9.70 -11.50 37.91
N SER A 545 -9.58 -10.77 36.80
CA SER A 545 -8.57 -11.02 35.78
C SER A 545 -7.16 -10.77 36.31
N LEU A 546 -6.93 -9.70 37.07
CA LEU A 546 -5.65 -9.42 37.72
C LEU A 546 -5.34 -10.47 38.80
N MET A 547 -6.32 -10.89 39.60
CA MET A 547 -6.14 -11.97 40.59
C MET A 547 -5.86 -13.30 39.92
N GLN A 548 -6.47 -13.59 38.77
CA GLN A 548 -6.24 -14.82 38.02
C GLN A 548 -4.86 -14.81 37.36
N VAL A 549 -4.46 -13.70 36.73
CA VAL A 549 -3.11 -13.51 36.18
C VAL A 549 -2.05 -13.55 37.28
N SER A 550 -2.28 -12.90 38.42
CA SER A 550 -1.37 -12.98 39.56
C SER A 550 -1.36 -14.37 40.21
N ALA A 551 -2.49 -15.10 40.23
CA ALA A 551 -2.52 -16.48 40.70
C ALA A 551 -1.74 -17.40 39.74
N ASP A 552 -1.91 -17.23 38.44
CA ASP A 552 -1.18 -17.98 37.42
C ASP A 552 0.32 -17.67 37.45
N GLU A 553 0.70 -16.40 37.67
CA GLU A 553 2.09 -15.97 37.80
C GLU A 553 2.72 -16.43 39.12
N LEU A 554 1.96 -16.42 40.22
CA LEU A 554 2.39 -16.95 41.52
C LEU A 554 2.51 -18.48 41.49
N VAL A 555 1.57 -19.19 40.85
CA VAL A 555 1.64 -20.63 40.61
C VAL A 555 2.83 -20.97 39.72
N THR A 556 3.05 -20.21 38.65
CA THR A 556 4.23 -20.39 37.77
C THR A 556 5.53 -20.15 38.53
N SER A 557 5.56 -19.17 39.43
CA SER A 557 6.73 -18.85 40.26
C SER A 557 6.97 -19.88 41.37
N ILE A 558 5.92 -20.38 42.02
CA ILE A 558 5.98 -21.46 43.02
C ILE A 558 6.41 -22.77 42.34
N VAL A 559 5.87 -23.10 41.17
CA VAL A 559 6.30 -24.26 40.38
C VAL A 559 7.77 -24.11 40.02
N LYS A 560 8.22 -22.95 39.54
CA LYS A 560 9.64 -22.69 39.27
C LYS A 560 10.51 -22.87 40.51
N LEU A 561 10.10 -22.34 41.66
CA LEU A 561 10.82 -22.47 42.94
C LEU A 561 10.88 -23.93 43.42
N LEU A 562 9.77 -24.67 43.36
CA LEU A 562 9.72 -26.10 43.73
C LEU A 562 10.49 -26.99 42.74
N THR A 563 10.59 -26.59 41.47
CA THR A 563 11.44 -27.28 40.49
C THR A 563 12.92 -26.93 40.61
N THR A 564 13.25 -25.74 41.13
CA THR A 564 14.65 -25.35 41.41
C THR A 564 15.16 -25.93 42.73
N GLU A 565 14.30 -26.10 43.76
CA GLU A 565 14.65 -26.86 44.98
C GLU A 565 14.85 -28.36 44.69
N LYS A 566 14.22 -28.92 43.64
CA LYS A 566 14.46 -30.31 43.21
C LYS A 566 15.78 -30.52 42.44
N SER A 567 16.48 -29.45 42.07
CA SER A 567 17.76 -29.53 41.34
C SER A 567 19.00 -29.30 42.23
N GLU A 568 18.83 -29.00 43.51
CA GLU A 568 19.93 -28.88 44.50
C GLU A 568 19.85 -29.90 45.66
N GLY A 569 19.14 -31.03 45.44
CA GLY A 569 19.07 -32.16 46.38
C GLY A 569 19.79 -33.40 45.87
#